data_AF-A0A431W0M6-F1
#
_entry.id   AF-A0A431W0M6-F1
#
_cell.length_a   1.000
_cell.length_b   1.000
_cell.length_c   1.000
_cell.angle_alpha   90.00
_cell.angle_beta   90.00
_cell.angle_gamma   90.00
#
_symmetry.space_group_name_H-M   'P 1'
#
loop_
_entity.id
_entity.type
_entity.pdbx_description
1 polymer ?
#
loop_
_entity_poly.entity_id
_entity_poly.type
_entity_poly.pdbx_seq_one_letter_code
_entity_poly.pdbx_strand_id
1 'polypeptide(L)'
;MANLNPAGWAELQRRVQGRAVQAAGAAAQVLDQKLAGEGSGAKHAGLPHRSSAPGEYPAEQSGDLRESVGSRPAGEMGAEFGLIDAPEHAAHLHFKPPQAGGRPVMDMALADDDIQRAVLDGFKDGGV
;
A
#
# COMPACT_ATOMS: atom_id res chain seq x y z
N MET A 1 -28.46 -6.01 19.49
CA MET A 1 -27.13 -5.35 19.42
C MET A 1 -26.86 -4.75 20.78
N ALA A 2 -25.70 -5.03 21.40
CA ALA A 2 -25.36 -4.41 22.67
C ALA A 2 -25.12 -2.91 22.46
N ASN A 3 -25.83 -2.04 23.17
CA ASN A 3 -25.56 -0.60 23.15
C ASN A 3 -24.25 -0.35 23.92
N LEU A 4 -23.17 -0.08 23.20
CA LEU A 4 -21.92 0.37 23.80
C LEU A 4 -22.15 1.75 24.43
N ASN A 5 -21.71 1.92 25.68
CA ASN A 5 -21.65 3.24 26.30
C ASN A 5 -20.48 4.06 25.71
N PRO A 6 -20.41 5.39 25.94
CA PRO A 6 -19.37 6.23 25.35
C PRO A 6 -17.93 5.76 25.64
N ALA A 7 -17.67 5.20 26.82
CA ALA A 7 -16.37 4.62 27.16
C ALA A 7 -16.06 3.36 26.34
N GLY A 8 -17.05 2.49 26.13
CA GLY A 8 -16.94 1.32 25.26
C GLY A 8 -16.72 1.69 23.80
N TRP A 9 -17.34 2.78 23.33
CA TRP A 9 -17.09 3.31 21.98
C TRP A 9 -15.67 3.86 21.82
N ALA A 10 -15.18 4.64 22.79
CA ALA A 10 -13.82 5.17 22.76
C ALA A 10 -12.74 4.08 22.84
N GLU A 11 -12.99 3.02 23.61
CA GLU A 11 -12.11 1.84 23.65
C GLU A 11 -12.13 1.09 22.31
N LEU A 12 -13.31 0.90 21.71
CA LEU A 12 -13.44 0.28 20.39
C LEU A 12 -12.72 1.10 19.32
N GLN A 13 -12.93 2.42 19.27
CA GLN A 13 -12.24 3.33 18.36
C GLN A 13 -10.72 3.18 18.47
N ARG A 14 -10.16 3.24 19.69
CA ARG A 14 -8.71 3.08 19.89
C ARG A 14 -8.18 1.74 19.41
N ARG A 15 -8.90 0.64 19.69
CA ARG A 15 -8.50 -0.71 19.25
C ARG A 15 -8.53 -0.85 17.74
N VAL A 16 -9.61 -0.41 17.10
CA VAL A 16 -9.78 -0.49 15.64
C VAL A 16 -8.74 0.39 14.95
N GLN A 17 -8.55 1.62 15.42
CA GLN A 17 -7.56 2.54 14.86
C GLN A 17 -6.13 1.99 14.99
N GLY A 18 -5.76 1.44 16.15
CA GLY A 18 -4.45 0.81 16.34
C GLY A 18 -4.19 -0.33 15.35
N ARG A 19 -5.21 -1.17 15.11
CA ARG A 19 -5.13 -2.26 14.11
C ARG A 19 -5.10 -1.76 12.68
N ALA A 20 -5.87 -0.73 12.37
CA ALA A 20 -5.85 -0.12 11.04
C ALA A 20 -4.45 0.43 10.71
N VAL A 21 -3.79 1.10 11.67
CA VAL A 21 -2.41 1.60 11.51
C VAL A 21 -1.42 0.46 11.31
N GLN A 22 -1.53 -0.63 12.07
CA GLN A 22 -0.68 -1.81 11.88
C GLN A 22 -0.87 -2.44 10.50
N ALA A 23 -2.11 -2.62 10.07
CA ALA A 23 -2.44 -3.15 8.74
C ALA A 23 -1.90 -2.27 7.61
N ALA A 24 -2.06 -0.95 7.73
CA ALA A 24 -1.53 0.01 6.77
C ALA A 24 0.01 0.01 6.74
N GLY A 25 0.67 -0.11 7.88
CA GLY A 25 2.13 -0.23 7.96
C GLY A 25 2.66 -1.50 7.30
N ALA A 26 2.00 -2.65 7.52
CA ALA A 26 2.35 -3.89 6.86
C ALA A 26 2.19 -3.80 5.33
N ALA A 27 1.10 -3.18 4.87
CA ALA A 27 0.86 -2.93 3.46
C ALA A 27 1.92 -2.01 2.84
N ALA A 28 2.27 -0.92 3.52
CA ALA A 28 3.33 0.00 3.09
C ALA A 28 4.68 -0.70 2.98
N GLN A 29 5.00 -1.61 3.92
CA GLN A 29 6.24 -2.38 3.88
C GLN A 29 6.30 -3.33 2.67
N VAL A 30 5.21 -4.01 2.35
CA VAL A 30 5.14 -4.86 1.15
C VAL A 30 5.25 -4.02 -0.12
N LEU A 31 4.60 -2.85 -0.15
CA LEU A 31 4.69 -1.91 -1.26
C LEU A 31 6.14 -1.41 -1.45
N ASP A 32 6.84 -1.02 -0.40
CA ASP A 32 8.26 -0.62 -0.48
C ASP A 32 9.13 -1.77 -1.00
N GLN A 33 8.95 -2.99 -0.49
CA GLN A 33 9.70 -4.16 -0.95
C GLN A 33 9.47 -4.46 -2.44
N LYS A 34 8.22 -4.36 -2.91
CA LYS A 34 7.87 -4.56 -4.32
C LYS A 34 8.46 -3.47 -5.21
N LEU A 35 8.62 -2.25 -4.70
CA LEU A 35 9.28 -1.14 -5.39
C LEU A 35 10.82 -1.23 -5.31
N ALA A 36 11.36 -1.95 -4.32
CA ALA A 36 12.78 -2.06 -4.05
C ALA A 36 13.53 -3.11 -4.87
N GLY A 37 12.86 -4.19 -5.27
CA GLY A 37 13.49 -5.36 -5.89
C GLY A 37 13.31 -5.46 -7.40
N GLU A 38 13.92 -6.49 -8.00
CA GLU A 38 13.42 -7.02 -9.28
C GLU A 38 11.94 -7.39 -9.08
N GLY A 39 11.04 -6.77 -9.86
CA GLY A 39 9.59 -6.87 -9.62
C GLY A 39 9.10 -8.31 -9.41
N SER A 40 8.13 -8.49 -8.50
CA SER A 40 7.48 -9.77 -8.24
C SER A 40 6.34 -10.00 -9.25
N GLY A 41 6.52 -10.89 -10.22
CA GLY A 41 5.55 -11.09 -11.32
C GLY A 41 6.11 -11.89 -12.49
N ALA A 42 5.32 -12.04 -13.55
CA ALA A 42 5.67 -12.93 -14.64
C ALA A 42 6.88 -12.40 -15.42
N LYS A 43 7.79 -13.31 -15.80
CA LYS A 43 8.87 -12.97 -16.74
C LYS A 43 8.30 -13.08 -18.15
N HIS A 44 8.04 -11.94 -18.79
CA HIS A 44 7.58 -11.92 -20.18
C HIS A 44 8.76 -12.05 -21.14
N ALA A 45 8.58 -12.86 -22.19
CA ALA A 45 9.60 -13.07 -23.20
C ALA A 45 9.98 -11.74 -23.87
N GLY A 46 11.29 -11.45 -23.94
CA GLY A 46 11.81 -10.23 -24.54
C GLY A 46 11.89 -9.01 -23.62
N LEU A 47 11.47 -9.11 -22.36
CA LEU A 47 11.57 -7.99 -21.41
C LEU A 47 12.71 -8.17 -20.39
N PRO A 48 13.46 -7.09 -20.07
CA PRO A 48 14.69 -7.18 -19.28
C PRO A 48 14.47 -7.57 -17.82
N HIS A 49 13.30 -7.27 -17.24
CA HIS A 49 12.98 -7.54 -15.82
C HIS A 49 11.71 -8.39 -15.68
N ARG A 50 11.48 -9.02 -14.51
CA ARG A 50 10.17 -9.60 -14.16
C ARG A 50 9.17 -8.47 -13.88
N SER A 51 7.87 -8.75 -13.95
CA SER A 51 6.81 -7.75 -13.72
C SER A 51 6.84 -6.58 -14.71
N SER A 52 7.29 -6.82 -15.93
CA SER A 52 7.48 -5.78 -16.92
C SER A 52 6.37 -5.74 -17.98
N ALA A 53 5.32 -6.57 -17.86
CA ALA A 53 4.18 -6.49 -18.77
C ALA A 53 3.28 -5.28 -18.54
N PRO A 54 2.43 -4.95 -19.53
CA PRO A 54 1.37 -3.95 -19.37
C PRO A 54 0.49 -4.26 -18.14
N GLY A 55 0.53 -3.38 -17.14
CA GLY A 55 -0.25 -3.49 -15.89
C GLY A 55 0.54 -3.91 -14.65
N GLU A 56 1.82 -4.26 -14.77
CA GLU A 56 2.67 -4.67 -13.63
C GLU A 56 3.61 -3.53 -13.17
N TYR A 57 4.15 -3.59 -11.94
CA TYR A 57 5.05 -2.56 -11.37
C TYR A 57 6.49 -2.67 -11.91
N PRO A 58 7.24 -1.56 -12.05
CA PRO A 58 8.61 -1.62 -12.52
C PRO A 58 9.52 -2.26 -11.46
N ALA A 59 10.47 -3.06 -11.90
CA ALA A 59 11.66 -3.37 -11.12
C ALA A 59 12.42 -2.07 -10.79
N GLU A 60 12.80 -1.90 -9.52
CA GLU A 60 13.74 -0.89 -9.02
C GLU A 60 13.30 0.59 -9.14
N GLN A 61 12.34 1.01 -8.31
CA GLN A 61 12.11 2.43 -8.00
C GLN A 61 13.12 2.90 -6.92
N SER A 62 13.65 4.11 -7.09
CA SER A 62 14.62 4.72 -6.17
C SER A 62 14.37 6.23 -6.03
N GLY A 63 14.97 6.85 -5.01
CA GLY A 63 14.83 8.28 -4.73
C GLY A 63 13.50 8.64 -4.04
N ASP A 64 13.15 9.93 -4.09
CA ASP A 64 12.05 10.56 -3.34
C ASP A 64 10.70 9.84 -3.46
N LEU A 65 10.43 9.18 -4.60
CA LEU A 65 9.19 8.41 -4.78
C LEU A 65 9.14 7.19 -3.87
N ARG A 66 10.26 6.46 -3.76
CA ARG A 66 10.36 5.31 -2.86
C ARG A 66 10.35 5.76 -1.40
N GLU A 67 11.06 6.84 -1.09
CA GLU A 67 11.11 7.40 0.26
C GLU A 67 9.73 7.91 0.73
N SER A 68 8.83 8.24 -0.20
CA SER A 68 7.45 8.63 0.11
C SER A 68 6.53 7.44 0.44
N VAL A 69 6.98 6.19 0.31
CA VAL A 69 6.14 5.04 0.67
C VAL A 69 5.95 4.98 2.18
N GLY A 70 4.70 5.03 2.63
CA GLY A 70 4.38 5.04 4.05
C GLY A 70 2.92 4.74 4.36
N SER A 71 2.58 4.94 5.63
CA SER A 71 1.22 4.78 6.14
C SER A 71 0.92 5.83 7.19
N ARG A 72 -0.33 6.27 7.29
CA ARG A 72 -0.78 7.21 8.33
C ARG A 72 -2.23 6.95 8.76
N PRO A 73 -2.62 7.35 9.99
CA PRO A 73 -4.01 7.34 10.40
C PRO A 73 -4.88 8.17 9.44
N ALA A 74 -6.08 7.68 9.14
CA ALA A 74 -7.05 8.31 8.25
C ALA A 74 -8.46 8.20 8.85
N GLY A 75 -8.99 9.33 9.33
CA GLY A 75 -10.26 9.36 10.06
C GLY A 75 -10.18 8.74 11.46
N GLU A 76 -11.35 8.51 12.07
CA GLU A 76 -11.44 8.08 13.48
C GLU A 76 -11.03 6.63 13.72
N MET A 77 -11.18 5.76 12.72
CA MET A 77 -10.94 4.31 12.84
C MET A 77 -10.09 3.75 11.71
N GLY A 78 -9.71 4.57 10.73
CA GLY A 78 -9.01 4.12 9.53
C GLY A 78 -7.53 4.47 9.54
N ALA A 79 -6.84 3.90 8.57
CA ALA A 79 -5.49 4.27 8.18
C ALA A 79 -5.38 4.09 6.68
N GLU A 80 -4.50 4.86 6.06
CA GLU A 80 -4.15 4.74 4.65
C GLU A 80 -2.68 4.39 4.50
N PHE A 81 -2.34 3.74 3.38
CA PHE A 81 -0.99 3.41 2.99
C PHE A 81 -0.79 3.76 1.53
N GLY A 82 0.44 4.08 1.15
CA GLY A 82 0.76 4.44 -0.22
C GLY A 82 1.90 5.45 -0.28
N LEU A 83 1.85 6.37 -1.24
CA LEU A 83 2.77 7.50 -1.33
C LEU A 83 2.26 8.63 -0.43
N ILE A 84 2.90 8.79 0.71
CA ILE A 84 2.64 9.83 1.69
C ILE A 84 3.63 10.98 1.45
N ASP A 85 3.12 12.19 1.25
CA ASP A 85 3.92 13.39 0.96
C ASP A 85 4.83 13.22 -0.29
N ALA A 86 4.30 12.53 -1.30
CA ALA A 86 4.99 12.24 -2.55
C ALA A 86 5.40 13.52 -3.30
N PRO A 87 6.52 13.51 -4.04
CA PRO A 87 6.90 14.64 -4.88
C PRO A 87 5.85 14.88 -5.98
N GLU A 88 5.66 16.13 -6.44
CA GLU A 88 4.61 16.47 -7.42
C GLU A 88 4.65 15.63 -8.70
N HIS A 89 5.85 15.21 -9.12
CA HIS A 89 6.03 14.36 -10.30
C HIS A 89 5.46 12.93 -10.12
N ALA A 90 5.17 12.50 -8.88
CA ALA A 90 4.50 11.23 -8.60
C ALA A 90 3.10 11.16 -9.22
N ALA A 91 2.35 12.26 -9.19
CA ALA A 91 1.03 12.33 -9.81
C ALA A 91 1.13 12.15 -11.34
N HIS A 92 2.16 12.73 -11.95
CA HIS A 92 2.43 12.54 -13.38
C HIS A 92 2.75 11.08 -13.71
N LEU A 93 3.41 10.34 -12.83
CA LEU A 93 3.66 8.90 -13.02
C LEU A 93 2.38 8.07 -12.89
N HIS A 94 1.47 8.46 -11.99
CA HIS A 94 0.18 7.79 -11.77
C HIS A 94 -0.77 7.91 -12.95
N PHE A 95 -0.84 9.08 -13.59
CA PHE A 95 -1.76 9.35 -14.70
C PHE A 95 -1.14 9.22 -16.09
N LYS A 96 0.16 8.95 -16.19
CA LYS A 96 0.81 8.79 -17.47
C LYS A 96 0.31 7.49 -18.13
N PRO A 97 0.03 7.50 -19.44
CA PRO A 97 -0.47 6.30 -20.09
C PRO A 97 0.61 5.20 -20.08
N PRO A 98 0.21 3.90 -20.11
CA PRO A 98 1.15 2.78 -20.05
C PRO A 98 2.25 2.86 -21.11
N GLN A 99 1.90 3.26 -22.33
CA GLN A 99 2.82 3.45 -23.45
C GLN A 99 3.84 4.59 -23.26
N ALA A 100 3.61 5.50 -22.32
CA ALA A 100 4.56 6.55 -21.94
C ALA A 100 5.25 6.25 -20.59
N GLY A 101 5.03 5.07 -20.01
CA GLY A 101 5.65 4.61 -18.78
C GLY A 101 4.90 4.99 -17.50
N GLY A 102 3.65 5.44 -17.58
CA GLY A 102 2.83 5.62 -16.37
C GLY A 102 2.10 4.35 -15.98
N ARG A 103 1.74 4.26 -14.70
CA ARG A 103 1.31 3.02 -14.04
C ARG A 103 0.33 3.33 -12.90
N PRO A 104 -0.65 2.45 -12.65
CA PRO A 104 -1.50 2.57 -11.46
C PRO A 104 -0.68 2.17 -10.22
N VAL A 105 -0.26 3.15 -9.43
CA VAL A 105 0.64 2.94 -8.28
C VAL A 105 -0.11 2.84 -6.95
N MET A 106 -1.36 3.30 -6.88
CA MET A 106 -2.12 3.44 -5.62
C MET A 106 -3.50 2.80 -5.70
N ASP A 107 -4.26 3.10 -6.75
CA ASP A 107 -5.67 2.71 -6.89
C ASP A 107 -5.87 1.19 -7.00
N MET A 108 -4.80 0.47 -7.37
CA MET A 108 -4.78 -0.98 -7.57
C MET A 108 -3.91 -1.71 -6.53
N ALA A 109 -3.26 -1.01 -5.59
CA ALA A 109 -2.37 -1.65 -4.61
C ALA A 109 -3.12 -2.65 -3.73
N LEU A 110 -4.38 -2.37 -3.40
CA LEU A 110 -5.27 -3.29 -2.68
C LEU A 110 -5.73 -4.50 -3.51
N ALA A 111 -5.57 -4.47 -4.82
CA ALA A 111 -5.85 -5.60 -5.70
C ALA A 111 -4.65 -6.56 -5.82
N ASP A 112 -3.50 -6.24 -5.23
CA ASP A 112 -2.36 -7.15 -5.11
C ASP A 112 -2.58 -8.11 -3.93
N ASP A 113 -2.54 -9.41 -4.21
CA ASP A 113 -2.84 -10.46 -3.22
C ASP A 113 -1.88 -10.44 -2.02
N ASP A 114 -0.62 -10.04 -2.19
CA ASP A 114 0.36 -9.99 -1.10
C ASP A 114 0.11 -8.77 -0.21
N ILE A 115 -0.22 -7.62 -0.81
CA ILE A 115 -0.64 -6.42 -0.07
C ILE A 115 -1.94 -6.70 0.67
N GLN A 116 -2.92 -7.34 0.04
CA GLN A 116 -4.18 -7.71 0.68
C GLN A 116 -3.95 -8.68 1.84
N ARG A 117 -3.07 -9.67 1.68
CA ARG A 117 -2.69 -10.59 2.75
C ARG A 117 -2.01 -9.83 3.90
N ALA A 118 -1.09 -8.92 3.61
CA ALA A 118 -0.41 -8.11 4.63
C ALA A 118 -1.38 -7.21 5.41
N VAL A 119 -2.37 -6.61 4.75
CA VAL A 119 -3.45 -5.86 5.43
C VAL A 119 -4.22 -6.77 6.38
N LEU A 120 -4.64 -7.95 5.91
CA LEU A 120 -5.44 -8.88 6.70
C LEU A 120 -4.67 -9.43 7.91
N ASP A 121 -3.40 -9.80 7.72
CA ASP A 121 -2.56 -10.34 8.78
C ASP A 121 -2.19 -9.24 9.78
N GLY A 122 -1.77 -8.06 9.30
CA GLY A 122 -1.49 -6.91 10.17
C GLY A 122 -2.71 -6.46 10.99
N PHE A 123 -3.92 -6.62 10.47
CA PHE A 123 -5.14 -6.33 11.24
C PHE A 123 -5.47 -7.40 12.30
N LYS A 124 -5.18 -8.67 12.02
CA LYS A 124 -5.46 -9.81 12.93
C LYS A 124 -4.44 -9.92 14.07
N ASP A 125 -3.16 -9.72 13.77
CA ASP A 125 -2.07 -9.90 14.72
C ASP A 125 -2.02 -8.79 15.80
N GLY A 126 -2.76 -7.69 15.61
CA GLY A 126 -3.01 -6.67 16.63
C GLY A 126 -3.98 -7.08 17.74
N GLY A 127 -4.17 -8.39 17.97
CA GLY A 127 -5.02 -8.95 19.02
C GLY A 127 -4.21 -9.72 20.05
N VAL A 128 -4.05 -9.14 21.24
CA VAL A 128 -3.79 -9.90 22.49
C VAL A 128 -5.10 -10.51 22.98
#